data_AF-A0A7G6X219-F1
#
_entry.id   AF-A0A7G6X219-F1
#
_cell.length_a   1.000
_cell.length_b   1.000
_cell.length_c   1.000
_cell.angle_alpha   90.00
_cell.angle_beta   90.00
_cell.angle_gamma   90.00
#
_symmetry.space_group_name_H-M   'P 1'
#
loop_
_entity.id
_entity.type
_entity.pdbx_description
1 polymer ?
#
loop_
_entity_poly.entity_id
_entity_poly.type
_entity_poly.pdbx_seq_one_letter_code
_entity_poly.pdbx_strand_id
1 'polypeptide(L)'
;MTRVFATPHFRTAFDQVIEPLVLPGSVSSGRPGDLSMIDCMSRGVAVIGRFVASPAMLGIKVRPTGRPVRVTAHFSFDSMALEWWRERVPAGTPFSGADLPRLLLVRSQGKNRGALLLNRQAPVSGAAAGVVSFDLQPAELTAEGLFVLEVVSVDNDRPSWAPAAAAGSIGVLLKEIEFTEVDGDRELGLVSTGNLLVDPDSGTLPIRAGYFVANPADEGGPRHWTARATLIEPPPLRITIVPVPEPEPVIPPVQQRPGAARMLKRRLKRASRWVIPVAAVPAARRTGKRATALKRRVVRAAKGRPAAPPPPPPPPPPPPPIPVGPPPNPLADAMAALVSQNAVQVELVGVGPGTVPGVQVLAQADAEIEIVTDGPLTGPTLIRLSVDPSGLREVLGMIGAKVRWDLVVRAES
;
A
#
# COMPACT_ATOMS: atom_id res chain seq x y z
N MET A 1 -64.53 -22.45 -29.94
CA MET A 1 -63.58 -22.18 -28.84
C MET A 1 -63.14 -20.73 -28.94
N THR A 2 -63.72 -19.85 -28.11
CA THR A 2 -63.50 -18.40 -28.16
C THR A 2 -62.37 -18.06 -27.19
N ARG A 3 -61.22 -17.60 -27.70
CA ARG A 3 -60.11 -17.13 -26.85
C ARG A 3 -60.48 -15.75 -26.31
N VAL A 4 -60.70 -15.68 -25.00
CA VAL A 4 -60.81 -14.43 -24.27
C VAL A 4 -59.41 -13.85 -24.14
N PHE A 5 -59.14 -12.74 -24.83
CA PHE A 5 -57.93 -11.96 -24.59
C PHE A 5 -58.17 -11.14 -23.31
N ALA A 6 -57.44 -11.47 -22.24
CA ALA A 6 -57.45 -10.68 -21.02
C ALA A 6 -56.79 -9.32 -21.31
N THR A 7 -57.53 -8.23 -21.10
CA THR A 7 -57.01 -6.88 -21.20
C THR A 7 -55.85 -6.71 -20.21
N PRO A 8 -54.64 -6.33 -20.65
CA PRO A 8 -53.54 -6.11 -19.72
C PRO A 8 -53.89 -4.92 -18.82
N HIS A 9 -54.03 -5.17 -17.52
CA HIS A 9 -54.21 -4.11 -16.53
C HIS A 9 -52.82 -3.63 -16.09
N PHE A 10 -52.48 -2.39 -16.45
CA PHE A 10 -51.35 -1.69 -15.87
C PHE A 10 -51.70 -1.29 -14.45
N ARG A 11 -51.07 -1.93 -13.46
CA ARG A 11 -51.15 -1.52 -12.07
C ARG A 11 -49.94 -0.64 -11.79
N THR A 12 -50.13 0.67 -11.73
CA THR A 12 -49.10 1.60 -11.29
C THR A 12 -48.88 1.36 -9.79
N ALA A 13 -47.89 0.57 -9.44
CA ALA A 13 -47.38 0.54 -8.08
C ALA A 13 -46.55 1.81 -7.90
N PHE A 14 -46.96 2.67 -6.98
CA PHE A 14 -46.09 3.77 -6.55
C PHE A 14 -44.91 3.18 -5.80
N ASP A 15 -43.72 3.76 -6.02
CA ASP A 15 -42.54 3.39 -5.25
C ASP A 15 -42.80 3.65 -3.77
N GLN A 16 -42.24 2.78 -2.92
CA GLN A 16 -42.30 3.00 -1.48
C GLN A 16 -41.62 4.32 -1.15
N VAL A 17 -42.25 5.11 -0.28
CA VAL A 17 -41.64 6.33 0.24
C VAL A 17 -40.42 5.91 1.06
N ILE A 18 -39.25 6.36 0.64
CA ILE A 18 -37.99 6.11 1.34
C ILE A 18 -37.87 7.11 2.48
N GLU A 19 -37.82 6.61 3.70
CA GLU A 19 -37.60 7.44 4.88
C GLU A 19 -36.17 8.03 4.85
N PRO A 20 -36.01 9.36 4.96
CA PRO A 20 -34.68 9.95 4.99
C PRO A 20 -33.89 9.51 6.22
N LEU A 21 -32.63 9.14 6.02
CA LEU A 21 -31.66 8.84 7.07
C LEU A 21 -31.54 10.04 8.04
N VAL A 22 -31.67 9.77 9.33
CA VAL A 22 -31.47 10.77 10.39
C VAL A 22 -29.98 10.87 10.73
N LEU A 23 -29.50 12.08 11.01
CA LEU A 23 -28.10 12.34 11.39
C LEU A 23 -27.92 12.33 12.92
N PRO A 24 -26.79 11.80 13.44
CA PRO A 24 -25.81 10.99 12.71
C PRO A 24 -26.38 9.62 12.34
N GLY A 25 -25.91 9.05 11.24
CA GLY A 25 -26.39 7.75 10.76
C GLY A 25 -25.46 7.12 9.71
N SER A 26 -25.65 5.85 9.41
CA SER A 26 -24.89 5.16 8.36
C SER A 26 -25.78 4.27 7.50
N VAL A 27 -25.31 4.01 6.27
CA VAL A 27 -25.90 3.05 5.34
C VAL A 27 -24.85 1.98 5.07
N SER A 28 -25.15 0.73 5.40
CA SER A 28 -24.24 -0.41 5.23
C SER A 28 -24.84 -1.54 4.38
N SER A 29 -25.99 -1.29 3.76
CA SER A 29 -26.79 -2.27 3.05
C SER A 29 -27.33 -1.68 1.75
N GLY A 30 -27.43 -2.52 0.71
CA GLY A 30 -27.96 -2.15 -0.60
C GLY A 30 -29.45 -2.43 -0.76
N ARG A 31 -30.22 -2.61 0.32
CA ARG A 31 -31.65 -2.97 0.22
C ARG A 31 -32.47 -1.82 -0.38
N PRO A 32 -33.65 -2.11 -0.98
CA PRO A 32 -34.49 -1.09 -1.62
C PRO A 32 -34.91 0.07 -0.69
N GLY A 33 -35.00 -0.16 0.63
CA GLY A 33 -35.33 0.90 1.60
C GLY A 33 -34.17 1.81 1.97
N ASP A 34 -32.93 1.42 1.66
CA ASP A 34 -31.72 2.14 2.10
C ASP A 34 -31.17 3.09 1.01
N LEU A 35 -31.47 2.80 -0.26
CA LEU A 35 -30.94 3.55 -1.41
C LEU A 35 -32.08 3.97 -2.35
N SER A 36 -32.15 5.26 -2.66
CA SER A 36 -33.15 5.86 -3.55
C SER A 36 -32.83 5.73 -5.02
N MET A 37 -31.55 5.67 -5.37
CA MET A 37 -31.08 5.54 -6.74
C MET A 37 -29.85 4.64 -6.76
N ILE A 38 -29.75 3.82 -7.80
CA ILE A 38 -28.52 3.10 -8.15
C ILE A 38 -28.35 3.12 -9.66
N ASP A 39 -27.11 3.30 -10.11
CA ASP A 39 -26.72 3.10 -11.49
C ASP A 39 -25.37 2.40 -11.54
N CYS A 40 -25.24 1.46 -12.49
CA CYS A 40 -24.02 0.70 -12.72
C CYS A 40 -23.46 0.02 -11.47
N MET A 41 -24.35 -0.40 -10.56
CA MET A 41 -24.02 -1.02 -9.27
C MET A 41 -24.91 -2.25 -8.99
N SER A 42 -24.30 -3.30 -8.46
CA SER A 42 -24.98 -4.50 -7.97
C SER A 42 -25.16 -4.39 -6.46
N ARG A 43 -26.41 -4.39 -5.99
CA ARG A 43 -26.76 -4.25 -4.56
C ARG A 43 -26.26 -5.43 -3.73
N GLY A 44 -25.74 -5.14 -2.54
CA GLY A 44 -25.37 -6.13 -1.54
C GLY A 44 -26.38 -6.20 -0.39
N VAL A 45 -26.39 -7.33 0.33
CA VAL A 45 -27.21 -7.49 1.55
C VAL A 45 -26.42 -7.13 2.82
N ALA A 46 -25.14 -7.48 2.87
CA ALA A 46 -24.25 -7.22 4.01
C ALA A 46 -23.29 -6.04 3.78
N VAL A 47 -23.47 -5.35 2.65
CA VAL A 47 -22.70 -4.21 2.15
C VAL A 47 -23.63 -3.42 1.24
N ILE A 48 -23.31 -2.16 0.94
CA ILE A 48 -24.09 -1.38 -0.03
C ILE A 48 -24.08 -2.06 -1.40
N GLY A 49 -22.91 -2.47 -1.90
CA GLY A 49 -22.81 -3.24 -3.12
C GLY A 49 -21.49 -3.10 -3.87
N ARG A 50 -21.49 -3.51 -5.14
CA ARG A 50 -20.31 -3.52 -6.01
C ARG A 50 -20.55 -2.76 -7.30
N PHE A 51 -19.56 -2.01 -7.75
CA PHE A 51 -19.65 -1.32 -9.04
C PHE A 51 -19.52 -2.32 -10.19
N VAL A 52 -20.44 -2.28 -11.14
CA VAL A 52 -20.50 -3.16 -12.32
C VAL A 52 -19.87 -2.46 -13.53
N ALA A 53 -20.00 -1.14 -13.60
CA ALA A 53 -19.42 -0.31 -14.66
C ALA A 53 -18.90 1.02 -14.08
N SER A 54 -18.40 1.88 -14.96
CA SER A 54 -17.91 3.22 -14.62
C SER A 54 -18.44 4.24 -15.63
N PRO A 55 -18.99 5.39 -15.20
CA PRO A 55 -19.21 5.78 -13.80
C PRO A 55 -20.26 4.88 -13.12
N ALA A 56 -20.18 4.78 -11.79
CA ALA A 56 -21.24 4.20 -10.97
C ALA A 56 -21.79 5.25 -10.01
N MET A 57 -23.06 5.15 -9.67
CA MET A 57 -23.75 6.16 -8.88
C MET A 57 -24.72 5.51 -7.91
N LEU A 58 -24.88 6.13 -6.74
CA LEU A 58 -25.97 5.83 -5.82
C LEU A 58 -26.54 7.10 -5.22
N GLY A 59 -27.83 7.05 -4.89
CA GLY A 59 -28.56 8.09 -4.18
C GLY A 59 -29.03 7.60 -2.82
N ILE A 60 -28.89 8.44 -1.80
CA ILE A 60 -29.39 8.21 -0.43
C ILE A 60 -30.25 9.41 -0.04
N LYS A 61 -31.43 9.16 0.54
CA LYS A 61 -32.20 10.22 1.19
C LYS A 61 -31.65 10.43 2.59
N VAL A 62 -31.15 11.62 2.88
CA VAL A 62 -30.58 12.06 4.16
C VAL A 62 -31.35 13.29 4.60
N ARG A 63 -31.80 13.32 5.85
CA ARG A 63 -32.54 14.47 6.38
C ARG A 63 -31.62 15.68 6.48
N PRO A 64 -31.89 16.79 5.77
CA PRO A 64 -31.10 18.00 5.89
C PRO A 64 -31.32 18.64 7.26
N THR A 65 -30.26 19.17 7.85
CA THR A 65 -30.31 19.82 9.18
C THR A 65 -29.93 21.30 9.12
N GLY A 66 -29.57 21.79 7.93
CA GLY A 66 -29.04 23.14 7.72
C GLY A 66 -27.59 23.32 8.17
N ARG A 67 -26.95 22.26 8.67
CA ARG A 67 -25.54 22.24 9.07
C ARG A 67 -24.70 21.44 8.08
N PRO A 68 -23.38 21.71 8.00
CA PRO A 68 -22.46 20.89 7.23
C PRO A 68 -22.47 19.42 7.72
N VAL A 69 -22.32 18.49 6.78
CA VAL A 69 -22.39 17.04 7.04
C VAL A 69 -21.13 16.37 6.52
N ARG A 70 -20.37 15.73 7.42
CA ARG A 70 -19.28 14.84 7.05
C ARG A 70 -19.82 13.53 6.52
N VAL A 71 -19.33 13.16 5.34
CA VAL A 71 -19.62 11.89 4.68
C VAL A 71 -18.35 11.06 4.68
N THR A 72 -18.41 9.83 5.18
CA THR A 72 -17.27 8.90 5.18
C THR A 72 -17.65 7.63 4.44
N ALA A 73 -17.05 7.39 3.28
CA ALA A 73 -17.33 6.25 2.42
C ALA A 73 -16.23 5.19 2.51
N HIS A 74 -16.60 3.94 2.79
CA HIS A 74 -15.69 2.82 3.01
C HIS A 74 -15.68 1.88 1.80
N PHE A 75 -14.51 1.76 1.17
CA PHE A 75 -14.30 0.93 -0.01
C PHE A 75 -13.45 -0.29 0.31
N SER A 76 -13.65 -1.36 -0.46
CA SER A 76 -12.71 -2.48 -0.45
C SER A 76 -12.59 -3.20 -1.78
N PHE A 77 -11.47 -3.90 -1.93
CA PHE A 77 -11.06 -4.60 -3.11
C PHE A 77 -10.63 -6.03 -2.74
N ASP A 78 -11.42 -7.01 -3.16
CA ASP A 78 -11.23 -8.43 -2.87
C ASP A 78 -11.02 -9.26 -4.16
N SER A 79 -11.01 -10.59 -4.04
CA SER A 79 -10.81 -11.49 -5.17
C SER A 79 -11.93 -11.41 -6.22
N MET A 80 -13.18 -11.23 -5.80
CA MET A 80 -14.31 -11.05 -6.72
C MET A 80 -14.20 -9.74 -7.51
N ALA A 81 -13.74 -8.66 -6.87
CA ALA A 81 -13.50 -7.40 -7.54
C ALA A 81 -12.50 -7.53 -8.70
N LEU A 82 -11.49 -8.40 -8.53
CA LEU A 82 -10.51 -8.70 -9.55
C LEU A 82 -11.10 -9.51 -10.71
N GLU A 83 -11.89 -10.55 -10.40
CA GLU A 83 -12.58 -11.36 -11.39
C GLU A 83 -13.50 -10.50 -12.26
N TRP A 84 -14.35 -9.69 -11.63
CA TRP A 84 -15.30 -8.82 -12.34
C TRP A 84 -14.61 -7.87 -13.30
N TRP A 85 -13.49 -7.29 -12.87
CA TRP A 85 -12.72 -6.39 -13.69
C TRP A 85 -12.05 -7.11 -14.86
N ARG A 86 -11.46 -8.29 -14.65
CA ARG A 86 -10.85 -9.08 -15.75
C ARG A 86 -11.88 -9.46 -16.81
N GLU A 87 -13.11 -9.74 -16.40
CA GLU A 87 -14.21 -10.08 -17.31
C GLU A 87 -14.73 -8.86 -18.08
N ARG A 88 -14.75 -7.68 -17.46
CA ARG A 88 -15.47 -6.51 -17.96
C ARG A 88 -14.57 -5.43 -18.57
N VAL A 89 -13.28 -5.43 -18.26
CA VAL A 89 -12.30 -4.52 -18.87
C VAL A 89 -11.66 -5.21 -20.08
N PRO A 90 -11.73 -4.62 -21.28
CA PRO A 90 -11.20 -5.23 -22.49
C PRO A 90 -9.73 -5.65 -22.38
N ALA A 91 -9.42 -6.81 -22.97
CA ALA A 91 -8.03 -7.24 -23.15
C ALA A 91 -7.32 -6.25 -24.08
N GLY A 92 -6.22 -5.64 -23.62
CA GLY A 92 -5.47 -4.63 -24.38
C GLY A 92 -5.49 -3.23 -23.76
N THR A 93 -6.26 -3.00 -22.69
CA THR A 93 -6.10 -1.77 -21.89
C THR A 93 -4.65 -1.73 -21.36
N PRO A 94 -3.86 -0.67 -21.64
CA PRO A 94 -2.40 -0.64 -21.41
C PRO A 94 -1.98 -0.83 -19.94
N PHE A 95 -2.94 -0.80 -19.02
CA PHE A 95 -2.77 -0.98 -17.59
C PHE A 95 -3.60 -2.15 -17.05
N SER A 96 -3.86 -3.17 -17.87
CA SER A 96 -4.64 -4.36 -17.48
C SER A 96 -3.90 -5.31 -16.52
N GLY A 97 -2.81 -4.87 -15.90
CA GLY A 97 -2.04 -5.64 -14.92
C GLY A 97 -2.86 -5.87 -13.67
N ALA A 98 -3.25 -7.12 -13.42
CA ALA A 98 -4.02 -7.54 -12.24
C ALA A 98 -3.36 -7.19 -10.89
N ASP A 99 -2.07 -6.82 -10.90
CA ASP A 99 -1.26 -6.50 -9.72
C ASP A 99 -1.01 -4.99 -9.55
N LEU A 100 -1.46 -4.15 -10.48
CA LEU A 100 -1.32 -2.71 -10.37
C LEU A 100 -2.31 -2.12 -9.35
N PRO A 101 -1.94 -1.04 -8.64
CA PRO A 101 -2.86 -0.35 -7.77
C PRO A 101 -3.99 0.28 -8.61
N ARG A 102 -5.21 0.24 -8.06
CA ARG A 102 -6.42 0.74 -8.72
C ARG A 102 -6.76 2.12 -8.23
N LEU A 103 -6.84 3.08 -9.14
CA LEU A 103 -7.25 4.45 -8.84
C LEU A 103 -8.71 4.65 -9.25
N LEU A 104 -9.49 5.23 -8.35
CA LEU A 104 -10.86 5.69 -8.61
C LEU A 104 -11.06 7.09 -8.04
N LEU A 105 -11.89 7.89 -8.70
CA LEU A 105 -12.30 9.21 -8.23
C LEU A 105 -13.66 9.09 -7.53
N VAL A 106 -13.75 9.72 -6.37
CA VAL A 106 -15.00 9.85 -5.62
C VAL A 106 -15.54 11.24 -5.84
N ARG A 107 -16.78 11.29 -6.33
CA ARG A 107 -17.52 12.50 -6.63
C ARG A 107 -18.80 12.54 -5.81
N SER A 108 -19.26 13.74 -5.52
CA SER A 108 -20.55 13.98 -4.89
C SER A 108 -21.16 15.25 -5.43
N GLN A 109 -22.42 15.17 -5.85
CA GLN A 109 -23.15 16.27 -6.49
C GLN A 109 -22.38 16.85 -7.69
N GLY A 110 -21.77 15.97 -8.51
CA GLY A 110 -20.97 16.37 -9.67
C GLY A 110 -19.58 16.92 -9.36
N LYS A 111 -19.21 17.17 -8.09
CA LYS A 111 -17.88 17.67 -7.69
C LYS A 111 -16.93 16.54 -7.30
N ASN A 112 -15.64 16.68 -7.62
CA ASN A 112 -14.60 15.77 -7.14
C ASN A 112 -14.36 15.99 -5.65
N ARG A 113 -14.51 14.96 -4.83
CA ARG A 113 -14.30 15.01 -3.38
C ARG A 113 -13.02 14.31 -2.94
N GLY A 114 -12.56 13.35 -3.73
CA GLY A 114 -11.32 12.65 -3.45
C GLY A 114 -10.94 11.65 -4.54
N ALA A 115 -9.79 11.04 -4.37
CA ALA A 115 -9.30 9.96 -5.20
C ALA A 115 -8.82 8.82 -4.30
N LEU A 116 -9.10 7.58 -4.63
CA LEU A 116 -8.73 6.44 -3.81
C LEU A 116 -7.83 5.49 -4.60
N LEU A 117 -6.67 5.15 -4.03
CA LEU A 117 -5.73 4.19 -4.60
C LEU A 117 -5.75 2.88 -3.81
N LEU A 118 -6.34 1.82 -4.37
CA LEU A 118 -6.43 0.49 -3.75
C LEU A 118 -5.27 -0.40 -4.22
N ASN A 119 -4.36 -0.76 -3.31
CA ASN A 119 -3.21 -1.60 -3.63
C ASN A 119 -3.47 -3.08 -3.27
N ARG A 120 -3.32 -3.97 -4.24
CA ARG A 120 -3.56 -5.41 -4.07
C ARG A 120 -2.56 -6.10 -3.16
N GLN A 121 -1.37 -5.54 -2.93
CA GLN A 121 -0.29 -6.22 -2.19
C GLN A 121 -0.55 -6.39 -0.69
N ALA A 122 -1.80 -6.29 -0.20
CA ALA A 122 -2.15 -6.66 1.16
C ALA A 122 -1.78 -8.14 1.42
N PRO A 123 -1.17 -8.47 2.57
CA PRO A 123 -0.60 -9.79 2.80
C PRO A 123 -1.71 -10.83 3.06
N VAL A 124 -1.59 -12.00 2.43
CA VAL A 124 -2.12 -13.36 2.73
C VAL A 124 -3.61 -13.54 3.15
N SER A 125 -4.35 -12.54 3.67
CA SER A 125 -5.76 -12.72 4.07
C SER A 125 -6.68 -11.47 4.01
N GLY A 126 -6.21 -10.30 3.54
CA GLY A 126 -7.03 -9.08 3.57
C GLY A 126 -7.46 -8.57 2.20
N ALA A 127 -8.74 -8.21 2.05
CA ALA A 127 -9.19 -7.30 1.00
C ALA A 127 -8.51 -5.93 1.23
N ALA A 128 -7.95 -5.32 0.18
CA ALA A 128 -7.44 -3.96 0.30
C ALA A 128 -8.62 -3.04 0.61
N ALA A 129 -8.45 -2.09 1.52
CA ALA A 129 -9.54 -1.23 1.97
C ALA A 129 -9.07 0.21 2.07
N GLY A 130 -9.96 1.14 1.78
CA GLY A 130 -9.67 2.56 1.84
C GLY A 130 -10.93 3.36 2.11
N VAL A 131 -10.74 4.59 2.55
CA VAL A 131 -11.81 5.47 3.01
C VAL A 131 -11.67 6.82 2.32
N VAL A 132 -12.80 7.41 1.96
CA VAL A 132 -12.84 8.81 1.52
C VAL A 132 -13.82 9.53 2.44
N SER A 133 -13.34 10.57 3.12
CA SER A 133 -14.15 11.42 3.97
C SER A 133 -14.19 12.83 3.42
N PHE A 134 -15.38 13.41 3.29
CA PHE A 134 -15.53 14.79 2.87
C PHE A 134 -16.74 15.47 3.49
N ASP A 135 -16.70 16.79 3.60
CA ASP A 135 -17.80 17.57 4.17
C ASP A 135 -18.72 18.13 3.06
N LEU A 136 -20.03 17.99 3.26
CA LEU A 136 -21.05 18.59 2.42
C LEU A 136 -21.50 19.90 3.05
N GLN A 137 -21.55 20.96 2.25
CA GLN A 137 -22.13 22.23 2.69
C GLN A 137 -23.66 22.11 2.75
N PRO A 138 -24.34 22.92 3.60
CA PRO A 138 -25.81 22.90 3.72
C PRO A 138 -26.52 23.10 2.38
N ALA A 139 -25.93 23.89 1.48
CA ALA A 139 -26.49 24.14 0.14
C ALA A 139 -26.38 22.92 -0.81
N GLU A 140 -25.49 21.97 -0.52
CA GLU A 140 -25.27 20.78 -1.35
C GLU A 140 -26.23 19.63 -1.00
N LEU A 141 -26.70 19.60 0.24
CA LEU A 141 -27.80 18.73 0.67
C LEU A 141 -29.10 19.53 0.64
N THR A 142 -29.76 19.55 -0.52
CA THR A 142 -30.99 20.32 -0.75
C THR A 142 -32.09 19.98 0.26
N ALA A 143 -33.16 20.78 0.32
CA ALA A 143 -34.31 20.53 1.18
C ALA A 143 -34.94 19.13 0.96
N GLU A 144 -34.76 18.56 -0.24
CA GLU A 144 -35.21 17.21 -0.58
C GLU A 144 -34.32 16.10 0.02
N GLY A 145 -33.14 16.45 0.53
CA GLY A 145 -32.25 15.53 1.22
C GLY A 145 -31.62 14.47 0.32
N LEU A 146 -31.54 14.67 -1.00
CA LEU A 146 -30.91 13.67 -1.87
C LEU A 146 -29.39 13.85 -1.90
N PHE A 147 -28.68 12.95 -1.23
CA PHE A 147 -27.25 12.79 -1.38
C PHE A 147 -26.94 11.87 -2.56
N VAL A 148 -26.00 12.27 -3.42
CA VAL A 148 -25.53 11.47 -4.56
C VAL A 148 -24.04 11.22 -4.42
N LEU A 149 -23.64 9.94 -4.40
CA LEU A 149 -22.25 9.52 -4.49
C LEU A 149 -22.00 8.93 -5.87
N GLU A 150 -20.94 9.42 -6.52
CA GLU A 150 -20.48 8.98 -7.82
C GLU A 150 -19.07 8.39 -7.68
N VAL A 151 -18.83 7.26 -8.33
CA VAL A 151 -17.52 6.62 -8.38
C VAL A 151 -17.10 6.46 -9.83
N VAL A 152 -16.03 7.15 -10.21
CA VAL A 152 -15.58 7.24 -11.59
C VAL A 152 -14.21 6.60 -11.71
N SER A 153 -14.07 5.70 -12.68
CA SER A 153 -12.78 5.20 -13.12
C SER A 153 -12.03 6.29 -13.87
N VAL A 154 -10.72 6.39 -13.64
CA VAL A 154 -9.82 7.33 -14.33
C VAL A 154 -9.59 7.00 -15.81
N ASP A 155 -10.45 6.24 -16.47
CA ASP A 155 -10.34 6.00 -17.92
C ASP A 155 -11.10 7.04 -18.74
N ASN A 156 -12.26 7.48 -18.23
CA ASN A 156 -12.99 8.59 -18.79
C ASN A 156 -12.34 9.85 -18.18
N ASP A 157 -11.67 10.63 -19.02
CA ASP A 157 -10.91 11.81 -18.57
C ASP A 157 -9.73 11.45 -17.65
N ARG A 158 -8.96 10.43 -18.06
CA ARG A 158 -7.72 10.06 -17.36
C ARG A 158 -6.90 11.30 -17.10
N PRO A 159 -6.72 11.66 -15.82
CA PRO A 159 -5.89 12.80 -15.52
C PRO A 159 -4.47 12.48 -16.02
N SER A 160 -3.83 13.44 -16.68
CA SER A 160 -2.43 13.31 -17.17
C SER A 160 -1.48 12.85 -16.07
N TRP A 161 -1.90 13.07 -14.82
CA TRP A 161 -1.19 12.69 -13.63
C TRP A 161 -1.33 11.23 -13.16
N ALA A 162 -2.26 10.45 -13.70
CA ALA A 162 -2.44 9.06 -13.28
C ALA A 162 -2.03 8.04 -14.35
N PRO A 163 -0.87 8.17 -15.04
CA PRO A 163 -0.54 7.25 -16.12
C PRO A 163 -0.24 5.85 -15.60
N ALA A 164 0.32 5.72 -14.39
CA ALA A 164 0.75 4.44 -13.83
C ALA A 164 -0.35 3.65 -13.09
N ALA A 165 -1.46 4.30 -12.73
CA ALA A 165 -2.54 3.64 -12.02
C ALA A 165 -3.44 2.87 -12.98
N ALA A 166 -3.78 1.64 -12.62
CA ALA A 166 -4.84 0.94 -13.33
C ALA A 166 -6.17 1.62 -13.00
N ALA A 167 -6.99 1.80 -14.02
CA ALA A 167 -8.39 2.10 -13.81
C ALA A 167 -9.09 0.87 -13.23
N GLY A 168 -10.06 1.07 -12.34
CA GLY A 168 -10.76 -0.08 -11.80
C GLY A 168 -11.73 0.17 -10.69
N SER A 169 -12.68 1.09 -10.87
CA SER A 169 -13.87 1.11 -10.02
C SER A 169 -14.68 -0.19 -10.17
N ILE A 170 -14.68 -0.82 -11.35
CA ILE A 170 -15.38 -2.09 -11.60
C ILE A 170 -14.92 -3.17 -10.62
N GLY A 171 -15.90 -3.76 -9.94
CA GLY A 171 -15.75 -4.80 -8.94
C GLY A 171 -15.49 -4.29 -7.52
N VAL A 172 -15.06 -3.03 -7.35
CA VAL A 172 -14.81 -2.43 -6.03
C VAL A 172 -16.11 -2.42 -5.23
N LEU A 173 -15.96 -2.83 -3.97
CA LEU A 173 -17.03 -2.94 -2.99
C LEU A 173 -17.17 -1.61 -2.25
N LEU A 174 -18.38 -1.10 -2.14
CA LEU A 174 -18.74 -0.06 -1.20
C LEU A 174 -19.42 -0.73 0.00
N LYS A 175 -18.77 -0.67 1.15
CA LYS A 175 -19.23 -1.35 2.38
C LYS A 175 -20.25 -0.51 3.11
N GLU A 176 -19.89 0.73 3.40
CA GLU A 176 -20.62 1.62 4.29
C GLU A 176 -20.40 3.07 3.88
N ILE A 177 -21.42 3.91 4.12
CA ILE A 177 -21.32 5.36 4.11
C ILE A 177 -21.87 5.88 5.43
N GLU A 178 -21.04 6.62 6.16
CA GLU A 178 -21.42 7.29 7.41
C GLU A 178 -21.69 8.77 7.15
N PHE A 179 -22.63 9.32 7.92
CA PHE A 179 -23.01 10.72 7.89
C PHE A 179 -23.02 11.29 9.31
N THR A 180 -22.27 12.36 9.54
CA THR A 180 -22.14 13.00 10.86
C THR A 180 -22.18 14.51 10.70
N GLU A 181 -22.97 15.21 11.50
CA GLU A 181 -22.93 16.68 11.51
C GLU A 181 -21.57 17.18 12.02
N VAL A 182 -21.07 18.26 11.42
CA VAL A 182 -19.83 18.90 11.85
C VAL A 182 -20.03 20.39 12.07
N ASP A 183 -19.23 20.95 12.97
CA ASP A 183 -19.19 22.38 13.22
C ASP A 183 -18.31 23.10 12.20
N GLY A 184 -18.84 24.21 11.66
CA GLY A 184 -18.12 25.13 10.76
C GLY A 184 -18.20 24.77 9.28
N ASP A 185 -17.97 25.77 8.42
CA ASP A 185 -18.07 25.66 6.95
C ASP A 185 -16.90 24.91 6.30
N ARG A 186 -16.18 24.05 7.04
CA ARG A 186 -14.96 23.42 6.55
C ARG A 186 -15.28 22.35 5.51
N GLU A 187 -14.61 22.39 4.36
CA GLU A 187 -14.67 21.31 3.37
C GLU A 187 -13.45 20.40 3.59
N LEU A 188 -13.52 19.47 4.57
CA LEU A 188 -12.49 18.43 4.59
C LEU A 188 -12.62 17.59 3.32
N GLY A 189 -11.51 17.31 2.65
CA GLY A 189 -11.40 16.30 1.59
C GLY A 189 -10.32 15.29 1.97
N LEU A 190 -10.57 14.47 2.99
CA LEU A 190 -9.59 13.48 3.44
C LEU A 190 -9.70 12.21 2.61
N VAL A 191 -8.61 11.85 1.94
CA VAL A 191 -8.45 10.56 1.27
C VAL A 191 -7.54 9.67 2.11
N SER A 192 -8.01 8.46 2.40
CA SER A 192 -7.17 7.35 2.84
C SER A 192 -6.70 6.57 1.61
N THR A 193 -5.39 6.40 1.47
CA THR A 193 -4.83 5.43 0.53
C THR A 193 -5.15 4.02 0.99
N GLY A 194 -5.39 3.11 0.04
CA GLY A 194 -6.00 1.79 0.19
C GLY A 194 -5.24 0.73 1.00
N ASN A 195 -4.46 1.17 1.98
CA ASN A 195 -4.09 0.41 3.15
C ASN A 195 -4.73 1.12 4.34
N LEU A 196 -6.02 0.84 4.61
CA LEU A 196 -6.61 1.23 5.88
C LEU A 196 -5.63 0.89 7.01
N LEU A 197 -5.44 1.86 7.88
CA LEU A 197 -4.69 1.74 9.11
C LEU A 197 -5.12 0.45 9.83
N VAL A 198 -4.15 -0.38 10.26
CA VAL A 198 -4.46 -1.45 11.22
C VAL A 198 -4.95 -0.82 12.54
N ASP A 199 -4.62 0.47 12.76
CA ASP A 199 -5.06 1.30 13.88
C ASP A 199 -5.20 2.79 13.46
N PRO A 200 -6.42 3.35 13.32
CA PRO A 200 -6.66 4.72 12.88
C PRO A 200 -5.99 5.78 13.75
N ASP A 201 -5.70 5.48 15.02
CA ASP A 201 -5.07 6.39 15.97
C ASP A 201 -3.55 6.48 15.78
N SER A 202 -2.95 5.57 15.02
CA SER A 202 -1.49 5.52 14.80
C SER A 202 -0.98 6.49 13.73
N GLY A 203 -1.84 6.96 12.81
CA GLY A 203 -1.47 7.87 11.72
C GLY A 203 -0.43 7.33 10.72
N THR A 204 -0.14 6.01 10.70
CA THR A 204 0.91 5.38 9.87
C THR A 204 0.36 4.58 8.68
N LEU A 205 0.72 4.96 7.44
CA LEU A 205 0.26 4.30 6.21
C LEU A 205 1.42 3.54 5.54
N PRO A 206 1.40 2.20 5.44
CA PRO A 206 2.49 1.48 4.78
C PRO A 206 2.54 1.82 3.28
N ILE A 207 3.66 2.38 2.82
CA ILE A 207 3.90 2.69 1.41
C ILE A 207 4.23 1.37 0.70
N ARG A 208 3.28 0.86 -0.09
CA ARG A 208 3.47 -0.34 -0.92
C ARG A 208 3.38 0.06 -2.39
N ALA A 209 4.27 -0.50 -3.21
CA ALA A 209 4.47 -0.13 -4.62
C ALA A 209 4.89 1.34 -4.87
N GLY A 210 5.28 2.07 -3.82
CA GLY A 210 5.85 3.41 -3.95
C GLY A 210 4.84 4.51 -4.29
N TYR A 211 3.53 4.28 -4.20
CA TYR A 211 2.51 5.31 -4.49
C TYR A 211 1.62 5.59 -3.28
N PHE A 212 1.27 6.86 -3.08
CA PHE A 212 0.22 7.32 -2.18
C PHE A 212 -0.50 8.53 -2.79
N VAL A 213 -1.71 8.84 -2.33
CA VAL A 213 -2.49 10.00 -2.77
C VAL A 213 -2.37 11.06 -1.67
N ALA A 214 -1.81 12.20 -2.04
CA ALA A 214 -1.81 13.42 -1.26
C ALA A 214 -2.99 14.28 -1.69
N ASN A 215 -3.87 14.60 -0.73
CA ASN A 215 -4.96 15.52 -0.96
C ASN A 215 -4.64 16.88 -0.34
N PRO A 216 -5.06 17.98 -0.98
CA PRO A 216 -5.20 19.22 -0.26
C PRO A 216 -6.26 19.06 0.83
N ALA A 217 -5.92 19.46 2.05
CA ALA A 217 -6.93 20.06 2.91
C ALA A 217 -7.07 21.54 2.51
N ASP A 218 -8.21 22.15 2.84
CA ASP A 218 -8.43 23.60 2.67
C ASP A 218 -7.26 24.47 3.14
N GLU A 219 -7.21 25.70 2.62
CA GLU A 219 -6.26 26.80 2.88
C GLU A 219 -5.05 26.42 3.76
N GLY A 220 -4.04 25.82 3.13
CA GLY A 220 -2.81 25.41 3.83
C GLY A 220 -2.69 23.92 4.09
N GLY A 221 -3.39 23.06 3.32
CA GLY A 221 -3.26 21.61 3.38
C GLY A 221 -1.81 21.10 3.53
N PRO A 222 -1.63 19.90 4.13
CA PRO A 222 -0.36 19.47 4.69
C PRO A 222 0.74 19.64 3.65
N ARG A 223 1.65 20.57 3.89
CA ARG A 223 2.83 20.78 3.04
C ARG A 223 3.88 19.70 3.29
N HIS A 224 3.68 18.89 4.33
CA HIS A 224 4.65 17.99 4.92
C HIS A 224 4.07 16.58 5.02
N TRP A 225 4.76 15.62 4.41
CA TRP A 225 4.52 14.20 4.64
C TRP A 225 5.79 13.55 5.14
N THR A 226 5.71 12.67 6.13
CA THR A 226 6.88 12.00 6.70
C THR A 226 6.86 10.51 6.39
N ALA A 227 7.70 10.04 5.48
CA ALA A 227 7.93 8.62 5.23
C ALA A 227 8.97 8.06 6.23
N ARG A 228 8.53 7.28 7.20
CA ARG A 228 9.38 6.61 8.19
C ARG A 228 9.87 5.27 7.66
N ALA A 229 11.18 5.05 7.66
CA ALA A 229 11.78 3.76 7.37
C ALA A 229 11.82 2.90 8.65
N THR A 230 11.34 1.66 8.56
CA THR A 230 11.47 0.65 9.62
C THR A 230 12.17 -0.59 9.08
N LEU A 231 13.15 -1.10 9.82
CA LEU A 231 13.83 -2.34 9.46
C LEU A 231 12.90 -3.53 9.76
N ILE A 232 12.57 -4.32 8.76
CA ILE A 232 11.91 -5.61 8.96
C ILE A 232 13.02 -6.66 9.10
N GLU A 233 13.12 -7.26 10.28
CA GLU A 233 13.91 -8.48 10.44
C GLU A 233 13.39 -9.55 9.48
N PRO A 234 14.27 -10.19 8.68
CA PRO A 234 13.83 -11.27 7.81
C PRO A 234 13.11 -12.31 8.68
N PRO A 235 11.93 -12.81 8.26
CA PRO A 235 11.24 -13.83 9.03
C PRO A 235 12.22 -14.97 9.30
N PRO A 236 12.25 -15.52 10.52
CA PRO A 236 13.19 -16.59 10.85
C PRO A 236 13.06 -17.66 9.77
N LEU A 237 14.19 -18.04 9.17
CA LEU A 237 14.21 -19.07 8.14
C LEU A 237 13.49 -20.28 8.74
N ARG A 238 12.26 -20.53 8.28
CA ARG A 238 11.56 -21.77 8.60
C ARG A 238 12.32 -22.84 7.84
N ILE A 239 13.38 -23.36 8.47
CA ILE A 239 13.99 -24.61 8.06
C ILE A 239 12.86 -25.62 8.22
N THR A 240 12.17 -25.88 7.11
CA THR A 240 11.26 -27.01 7.04
C THR A 240 12.19 -28.21 7.12
N ILE A 241 12.39 -28.71 8.35
CA ILE A 241 12.96 -30.02 8.56
C ILE A 241 11.97 -30.94 7.88
N VAL A 242 12.24 -31.28 6.62
CA VAL A 242 11.53 -32.35 5.94
C VAL A 242 11.81 -33.56 6.82
N PRO A 243 10.81 -34.12 7.53
CA PRO A 243 11.05 -35.31 8.32
C PRO A 243 11.63 -36.34 7.36
N VAL A 244 12.79 -36.91 7.74
CA VAL A 244 13.39 -38.02 7.01
C VAL A 244 12.27 -39.03 6.81
N PRO A 245 11.90 -39.37 5.56
CA PRO A 245 10.78 -40.25 5.32
C PRO A 245 11.06 -41.55 6.06
N GLU A 246 10.21 -41.82 7.05
CA GLU A 246 10.16 -43.10 7.74
C GLU A 246 10.02 -44.17 6.64
N PRO A 247 10.86 -45.23 6.64
CA PRO A 247 10.84 -46.21 5.55
C PRO A 247 9.43 -46.79 5.44
N GLU A 248 8.76 -46.50 4.33
CA GLU A 248 7.44 -47.03 4.05
C GLU A 248 7.46 -48.56 4.18
N PRO A 249 6.51 -49.17 4.93
CA PRO A 249 6.38 -50.62 4.92
C PRO A 249 6.15 -51.08 3.49
N VAL A 250 6.93 -52.06 3.04
CA VAL A 250 6.88 -52.62 1.70
C VAL A 250 5.47 -53.17 1.45
N ILE A 251 4.64 -52.39 0.76
CA ILE A 251 3.33 -52.84 0.31
C ILE A 251 3.56 -53.89 -0.79
N PRO A 252 2.98 -55.10 -0.68
CA PRO A 252 3.12 -56.11 -1.71
C PRO A 252 2.56 -55.58 -3.05
N PRO A 253 3.15 -55.97 -4.20
CA PRO A 253 2.84 -55.37 -5.48
C PRO A 253 1.37 -55.57 -5.85
N VAL A 254 0.60 -54.49 -5.79
CA VAL A 254 -0.72 -54.41 -6.42
C VAL A 254 -0.53 -54.55 -7.93
N GLN A 255 -1.18 -55.54 -8.54
CA GLN A 255 -1.18 -55.73 -9.99
C GLN A 255 -1.84 -54.53 -10.68
N GLN A 256 -1.02 -53.58 -11.15
CA GLN A 256 -1.50 -52.48 -11.95
C GLN A 256 -1.79 -52.96 -13.38
N ARG A 257 -3.07 -52.86 -13.78
CA ARG A 257 -3.49 -53.02 -15.18
C ARG A 257 -2.78 -51.99 -16.07
N PRO A 258 -2.27 -52.37 -17.25
CA PRO A 258 -1.47 -51.48 -18.09
C PRO A 258 -2.36 -50.43 -18.80
N GLY A 259 -2.37 -49.20 -18.27
CA GLY A 259 -2.97 -48.03 -18.92
C GLY A 259 -2.06 -47.40 -19.96
N ALA A 260 -2.67 -46.81 -21.00
CA ALA A 260 -2.10 -46.32 -22.26
C ALA A 260 -0.94 -45.28 -22.19
N ALA A 261 -0.52 -44.84 -21.01
CA ALA A 261 0.55 -43.86 -20.83
C ALA A 261 1.96 -44.40 -21.13
N ARG A 262 2.14 -45.72 -21.29
CA ARG A 262 3.45 -46.35 -21.52
C ARG A 262 3.98 -46.23 -22.96
N MET A 263 3.12 -45.91 -23.95
CA MET A 263 3.59 -45.74 -25.34
C MET A 263 4.26 -44.38 -25.60
N LEU A 264 3.88 -43.31 -24.89
CA LEU A 264 4.40 -41.97 -25.18
C LEU A 264 5.82 -41.74 -24.62
N LYS A 265 6.22 -42.43 -23.54
CA LYS A 265 7.56 -42.32 -22.95
C LYS A 265 8.65 -43.14 -23.66
N ARG A 266 8.29 -44.00 -24.64
CA ARG A 266 9.26 -44.78 -25.44
C ARG A 266 9.84 -44.01 -26.64
N ARG A 267 9.31 -42.84 -27.01
CA ARG A 267 9.82 -42.04 -28.14
C ARG A 267 10.82 -40.92 -27.79
N LEU A 268 11.02 -40.58 -26.51
CA LEU A 268 11.96 -39.51 -26.11
C LEU A 268 13.28 -39.98 -25.47
N LYS A 269 13.55 -41.29 -25.40
CA LYS A 269 14.79 -41.87 -24.82
C LYS A 269 15.76 -42.42 -25.87
N ARG A 270 15.88 -41.76 -27.02
CA ARG A 270 16.84 -42.09 -28.09
C ARG A 270 17.55 -40.85 -28.66
N ALA A 271 18.05 -39.96 -27.81
CA ALA A 271 18.85 -38.82 -28.29
C ALA A 271 19.94 -38.31 -27.31
N SER A 272 20.39 -39.12 -26.35
CA SER A 272 21.54 -38.76 -25.52
C SER A 272 22.31 -40.00 -25.09
N ARG A 273 23.04 -40.56 -26.05
CA ARG A 273 24.18 -41.45 -25.86
C ARG A 273 25.30 -40.91 -26.74
N TRP A 274 26.55 -41.14 -26.33
CA TRP A 274 27.82 -40.66 -26.91
C TRP A 274 28.12 -39.21 -26.47
N VAL A 275 29.09 -38.90 -25.61
CA VAL A 275 30.53 -39.25 -25.67
C VAL A 275 31.16 -39.25 -24.25
N ILE A 276 31.98 -40.26 -23.97
CA ILE A 276 33.13 -40.28 -23.01
C ILE A 276 34.13 -41.31 -23.60
N PRO A 277 35.36 -41.54 -23.10
CA PRO A 277 36.40 -40.77 -22.37
C PRO A 277 37.75 -40.75 -23.14
N VAL A 278 38.89 -40.23 -22.68
CA VAL A 278 39.89 -40.79 -21.72
C VAL A 278 41.09 -39.80 -21.78
N ALA A 279 41.72 -39.36 -20.68
CA ALA A 279 42.96 -39.92 -20.09
C ALA A 279 43.39 -38.95 -18.94
N ALA A 280 43.71 -39.32 -17.69
CA ALA A 280 44.76 -40.19 -17.15
C ALA A 280 45.86 -39.42 -16.35
N VAL A 281 45.66 -39.35 -15.02
CA VAL A 281 46.61 -39.62 -13.90
C VAL A 281 47.75 -38.59 -13.54
N PRO A 282 48.52 -38.77 -12.42
CA PRO A 282 48.44 -37.93 -11.22
C PRO A 282 49.78 -37.29 -10.80
N ALA A 283 49.80 -36.40 -9.79
CA ALA A 283 51.03 -36.14 -9.03
C ALA A 283 50.75 -35.54 -7.65
N ALA A 284 51.52 -36.01 -6.68
CA ALA A 284 51.47 -35.70 -5.27
C ALA A 284 52.38 -34.51 -4.89
N ARG A 285 52.24 -34.10 -3.62
CA ARG A 285 53.25 -33.59 -2.68
C ARG A 285 53.60 -32.08 -2.68
N ARG A 286 53.41 -31.50 -1.48
CA ARG A 286 54.39 -30.82 -0.59
C ARG A 286 54.11 -29.35 -0.18
N THR A 287 53.71 -29.24 1.11
CA THR A 287 54.31 -28.44 2.21
C THR A 287 54.42 -26.90 2.16
N GLY A 288 54.08 -26.26 3.31
CA GLY A 288 54.81 -25.08 3.81
C GLY A 288 54.02 -24.12 4.70
N LYS A 289 53.78 -24.45 5.98
CA LYS A 289 54.42 -23.81 7.17
C LYS A 289 54.44 -22.25 7.19
N ARG A 290 53.43 -21.61 7.78
CA ARG A 290 53.55 -20.28 8.44
C ARG A 290 52.58 -20.15 9.62
N ALA A 291 52.87 -20.86 10.70
CA ALA A 291 52.15 -20.75 11.97
C ALA A 291 53.12 -20.88 13.15
N THR A 292 54.19 -20.08 13.19
CA THR A 292 55.11 -19.98 14.33
C THR A 292 55.99 -18.72 14.21
N ALA A 293 55.38 -17.53 14.24
CA ALA A 293 56.12 -16.26 14.29
C ALA A 293 55.47 -15.18 15.18
N LEU A 294 54.58 -15.57 16.12
CA LEU A 294 53.85 -14.62 16.98
C LEU A 294 53.92 -14.96 18.49
N LYS A 295 54.97 -15.67 18.94
CA LYS A 295 55.16 -16.01 20.37
C LYS A 295 56.52 -15.61 20.96
N ARG A 296 57.32 -14.79 20.27
CA ARG A 296 58.63 -14.32 20.79
C ARG A 296 58.77 -12.80 20.95
N ARG A 297 57.69 -12.03 20.79
CA ARG A 297 57.69 -10.56 20.95
C ARG A 297 57.13 -10.04 22.29
N VAL A 298 56.69 -10.92 23.19
CA VAL A 298 56.01 -10.52 24.45
C VAL A 298 56.89 -10.71 25.71
N VAL A 299 58.11 -11.24 25.61
CA VAL A 299 58.94 -11.56 26.79
C VAL A 299 60.22 -10.69 26.93
N ARG A 300 60.31 -9.55 26.23
CA ARG A 300 61.48 -8.63 26.34
C ARG A 300 61.15 -7.16 26.64
N ALA A 301 59.96 -6.87 27.18
CA ALA A 301 59.57 -5.52 27.62
C ALA A 301 59.45 -5.39 29.16
N ALA A 302 60.03 -6.33 29.92
CA ALA A 302 59.98 -6.34 31.39
C ALA A 302 61.38 -6.42 31.98
N LYS A 303 62.19 -5.36 31.85
CA LYS A 303 63.34 -5.08 32.72
C LYS A 303 63.87 -3.67 32.46
N GLY A 304 63.58 -2.76 33.37
CA GLY A 304 64.10 -1.39 33.36
C GLY A 304 63.24 -0.45 34.20
N ARG A 305 63.30 -0.58 35.53
CA ARG A 305 62.78 0.42 36.48
C ARG A 305 63.91 1.43 36.77
N PRO A 306 63.78 2.71 36.39
CA PRO A 306 64.43 3.80 37.11
C PRO A 306 63.52 4.31 38.25
N ALA A 307 64.17 4.84 39.28
CA ALA A 307 63.57 5.32 40.52
C ALA A 307 62.62 6.52 40.31
N ALA A 308 61.59 6.60 41.15
CA ALA A 308 60.52 7.60 41.08
C ALA A 308 60.99 8.99 41.57
N PRO A 309 60.72 10.07 40.82
CA PRO A 309 60.79 11.45 41.32
C PRO A 309 59.54 11.82 42.15
N PRO A 310 59.59 12.87 42.98
CA PRO A 310 58.55 13.21 43.94
C PRO A 310 57.25 13.78 43.32
N PRO A 311 56.14 13.74 44.10
CA PRO A 311 54.89 14.48 43.97
C PRO A 311 54.74 15.67 43.01
N PRO A 312 54.15 15.60 41.79
CA PRO A 312 53.57 16.81 41.21
C PRO A 312 52.29 17.21 41.99
N PRO A 313 51.97 18.52 42.08
CA PRO A 313 50.73 18.99 42.70
C PRO A 313 49.48 18.40 42.03
N PRO A 314 48.35 18.29 42.75
CA PRO A 314 47.15 17.65 42.24
C PRO A 314 46.66 18.33 40.95
N PRO A 315 46.38 17.56 39.87
CA PRO A 315 45.81 18.12 38.67
C PRO A 315 44.42 18.70 38.97
N PRO A 316 43.99 19.75 38.24
CA PRO A 316 42.61 20.23 38.32
C PRO A 316 41.64 19.07 38.06
N PRO A 317 40.45 19.07 38.70
CA PRO A 317 39.46 18.02 38.51
C PRO A 317 39.22 17.81 37.00
N PRO A 318 39.15 16.56 36.53
CA PRO A 318 38.87 16.29 35.14
C PRO A 318 37.54 16.98 34.79
N PRO A 319 37.45 17.64 33.62
CA PRO A 319 36.17 18.18 33.16
C PRO A 319 35.13 17.04 33.22
N PRO A 320 33.88 17.35 33.62
CA PRO A 320 32.83 16.34 33.67
C PRO A 320 32.82 15.57 32.35
N PRO A 321 32.68 14.24 32.37
CA PRO A 321 32.63 13.47 31.14
C PRO A 321 31.56 14.10 30.26
N ILE A 322 31.98 14.57 29.08
CA ILE A 322 31.06 15.08 28.08
C ILE A 322 30.01 13.98 27.92
N PRO A 323 28.71 14.27 28.12
CA PRO A 323 27.68 13.26 27.98
C PRO A 323 27.87 12.62 26.61
N VAL A 324 28.23 11.34 26.62
CA VAL A 324 28.38 10.55 25.39
C VAL A 324 27.01 10.64 24.73
N GLY A 325 26.97 11.29 23.58
CA GLY A 325 25.73 11.47 22.84
C GLY A 325 25.05 10.13 22.60
N PRO A 326 23.73 10.13 22.33
CA PRO A 326 23.02 8.91 21.98
C PRO A 326 23.80 8.18 20.87
N PRO A 327 23.90 6.83 20.95
CA PRO A 327 24.62 6.06 19.95
C PRO A 327 24.08 6.39 18.55
N PRO A 328 24.94 6.51 17.53
CA PRO A 328 24.52 6.87 16.18
C PRO A 328 23.48 5.86 15.68
N ASN A 329 22.36 6.35 15.14
CA ASN A 329 21.33 5.53 14.55
C ASN A 329 21.72 5.23 13.09
N PRO A 330 22.21 4.01 12.78
CA PRO A 330 22.74 3.70 11.45
C PRO A 330 21.67 3.82 10.36
N LEU A 331 20.38 3.67 10.71
CA LEU A 331 19.29 3.83 9.75
C LEU A 331 19.04 5.31 9.43
N ALA A 332 19.18 6.21 10.40
CA ALA A 332 19.08 7.65 10.16
C ALA A 332 20.23 8.15 9.26
N ASP A 333 21.45 7.68 9.52
CA ASP A 333 22.61 7.95 8.66
C ASP A 333 22.40 7.41 7.23
N ALA A 334 21.80 6.22 7.11
CA ALA A 334 21.42 5.65 5.82
C ALA A 334 20.43 6.55 5.05
N MET A 335 19.39 7.06 5.73
CA MET A 335 18.40 7.94 5.10
C MET A 335 19.02 9.27 4.67
N ALA A 336 19.86 9.87 5.51
CA ALA A 336 20.60 11.08 5.17
C ALA A 336 21.51 10.87 3.94
N ALA A 337 22.18 9.71 3.85
CA ALA A 337 22.97 9.33 2.68
C ALA A 337 22.10 9.20 1.42
N LEU A 338 20.96 8.51 1.49
CA LEU A 338 20.06 8.36 0.34
C LEU A 338 19.53 9.70 -0.17
N VAL A 339 19.13 10.61 0.74
CA VAL A 339 18.63 11.93 0.36
C VAL A 339 19.75 12.78 -0.25
N SER A 340 20.92 12.84 0.39
CA SER A 340 22.06 13.64 -0.10
C SER A 340 22.62 13.16 -1.44
N GLN A 341 22.47 11.87 -1.75
CA GLN A 341 22.85 11.28 -3.04
C GLN A 341 21.76 11.39 -4.11
N ASN A 342 20.60 12.00 -3.81
CA ASN A 342 19.41 12.00 -4.66
C ASN A 342 18.94 10.58 -5.06
N ALA A 343 19.19 9.58 -4.21
CA ALA A 343 18.73 8.21 -4.39
C ALA A 343 17.23 8.05 -4.06
N VAL A 344 16.65 9.06 -3.39
CA VAL A 344 15.21 9.17 -3.13
C VAL A 344 14.61 10.12 -4.16
N GLN A 345 13.72 9.59 -4.98
CA GLN A 345 12.98 10.36 -5.98
C GLN A 345 11.53 10.44 -5.54
N VAL A 346 11.01 11.67 -5.46
CA VAL A 346 9.59 11.92 -5.30
C VAL A 346 9.05 12.46 -6.62
N GLU A 347 8.11 11.73 -7.19
CA GLU A 347 7.35 12.15 -8.36
C GLU A 347 6.02 12.69 -7.85
N LEU A 348 5.76 13.98 -8.01
CA LEU A 348 4.38 14.47 -7.95
C LEU A 348 3.73 14.23 -9.29
N VAL A 349 2.65 13.51 -9.23
CA VAL A 349 1.82 13.24 -10.37
C VAL A 349 0.46 13.79 -9.98
N GLY A 350 0.11 14.99 -10.45
CA GLY A 350 -1.18 15.60 -10.06
C GLY A 350 -1.36 17.04 -10.43
N VAL A 351 -0.24 17.74 -10.55
CA VAL A 351 -0.24 19.19 -10.53
C VAL A 351 -0.70 19.73 -11.89
N GLY A 352 -1.78 20.51 -11.89
CA GLY A 352 -2.27 21.18 -13.09
C GLY A 352 -1.23 22.13 -13.70
N PRO A 353 -1.43 22.60 -14.95
CA PRO A 353 -0.54 23.57 -15.58
C PRO A 353 -0.52 24.88 -14.76
N GLY A 354 0.58 25.10 -14.06
CA GLY A 354 0.85 26.22 -13.15
C GLY A 354 2.30 26.12 -12.66
N THR A 355 2.74 26.98 -11.75
CA THR A 355 4.01 26.75 -11.03
C THR A 355 3.89 25.44 -10.27
N VAL A 356 4.49 24.38 -10.80
CA VAL A 356 4.54 23.09 -10.11
C VAL A 356 5.22 23.36 -8.77
N PRO A 357 4.56 23.09 -7.61
CA PRO A 357 5.23 23.21 -6.34
C PRO A 357 6.43 22.27 -6.41
N GLY A 358 7.63 22.80 -6.21
CA GLY A 358 8.80 21.94 -6.08
C GLY A 358 8.58 20.99 -4.92
N VAL A 359 9.14 19.79 -5.06
CA VAL A 359 9.21 18.87 -3.94
C VAL A 359 10.61 18.87 -3.40
N GLN A 360 10.69 19.11 -2.11
CA GLN A 360 11.91 18.91 -1.34
C GLN A 360 11.79 17.60 -0.59
N VAL A 361 12.88 16.85 -0.60
CA VAL A 361 13.01 15.62 0.18
C VAL A 361 14.07 15.91 1.23
N LEU A 362 13.68 15.89 2.49
CA LEU A 362 14.55 16.19 3.62
C LEU A 362 14.72 14.93 4.46
N ALA A 363 15.95 14.57 4.79
CA ALA A 363 16.19 13.56 5.82
C ALA A 363 15.99 14.18 7.20
N GLN A 364 15.23 13.51 8.04
CA GLN A 364 14.96 13.90 9.42
C GLN A 364 15.66 12.96 10.41
N ALA A 365 15.65 13.32 11.69
CA ALA A 365 16.07 12.40 12.75
C ALA A 365 15.23 11.11 12.72
N ASP A 366 15.74 10.04 13.34
CA ASP A 366 15.01 8.77 13.50
C ASP A 366 14.62 8.03 12.21
N ALA A 367 15.42 8.17 11.14
CA ALA A 367 15.21 7.50 9.85
C ALA A 367 13.89 7.87 9.15
N GLU A 368 13.53 9.15 9.27
CA GLU A 368 12.39 9.74 8.59
C GLU A 368 12.85 10.48 7.33
N ILE A 369 12.04 10.40 6.28
CA ILE A 369 12.14 11.24 5.08
C ILE A 369 10.92 12.14 5.05
N GLU A 370 11.15 13.43 5.15
CA GLU A 370 10.11 14.43 4.96
C GLU A 370 10.02 14.82 3.49
N ILE A 371 8.80 14.84 2.97
CA ILE A 371 8.44 15.29 1.63
C ILE A 371 7.72 16.62 1.84
N VAL A 372 8.30 17.70 1.31
CA VAL A 372 7.77 19.06 1.43
C VAL A 372 7.38 19.58 0.05
N THR A 373 6.18 20.14 -0.09
CA THR A 373 5.77 20.85 -1.32
C THR A 373 5.92 22.35 -1.14
N ASP A 374 6.48 23.05 -2.12
CA ASP A 374 6.71 24.51 -2.09
C ASP A 374 5.42 25.36 -2.07
N GLY A 375 4.25 24.74 -2.20
CA GLY A 375 2.95 25.40 -2.16
C GLY A 375 1.81 24.43 -1.85
N PRO A 376 0.61 24.94 -1.57
CA PRO A 376 -0.56 24.10 -1.32
C PRO A 376 -0.91 23.31 -2.59
N LEU A 377 -1.28 22.04 -2.40
CA LEU A 377 -1.92 21.29 -3.48
C LEU A 377 -3.26 21.96 -3.81
N THR A 378 -3.62 22.02 -5.09
CA THR A 378 -4.91 22.59 -5.54
C THR A 378 -5.93 21.50 -5.87
N GLY A 379 -5.50 20.23 -5.85
CA GLY A 379 -6.34 19.07 -6.05
C GLY A 379 -5.62 17.77 -5.66
N PRO A 380 -6.36 16.64 -5.63
CA PRO A 380 -5.78 15.33 -5.38
C PRO A 380 -4.55 15.05 -6.26
N THR A 381 -3.43 14.72 -5.63
CA THR A 381 -2.13 14.48 -6.27
C THR A 381 -1.62 13.10 -5.88
N LEU A 382 -1.29 12.28 -6.85
CA LEU A 382 -0.57 11.03 -6.63
C LEU A 382 0.90 11.34 -6.38
N ILE A 383 1.43 10.91 -5.25
CA ILE A 383 2.86 11.01 -4.95
C ILE A 383 3.47 9.63 -5.10
N ARG A 384 4.53 9.55 -5.90
CA ARG A 384 5.35 8.35 -6.01
C ARG A 384 6.66 8.55 -5.26
N LEU A 385 6.92 7.74 -4.24
CA LEU A 385 8.22 7.62 -3.60
C LEU A 385 8.97 6.43 -4.20
N SER A 386 10.07 6.72 -4.90
CA SER A 386 11.00 5.71 -5.41
C SER A 386 12.34 5.84 -4.68
N VAL A 387 12.85 4.74 -4.16
CA VAL A 387 14.16 4.68 -3.51
C VAL A 387 15.02 3.74 -4.33
N ASP A 388 16.15 4.22 -4.84
CA ASP A 388 17.12 3.36 -5.52
C ASP A 388 17.78 2.43 -4.47
N PRO A 389 17.54 1.11 -4.55
CA PRO A 389 18.12 0.17 -3.59
C PRO A 389 19.64 0.03 -3.73
N SER A 390 20.26 0.54 -4.80
CA SER A 390 21.71 0.53 -4.96
C SER A 390 22.40 1.35 -3.86
N GLY A 391 21.87 2.53 -3.52
CA GLY A 391 22.40 3.39 -2.46
C GLY A 391 22.31 2.75 -1.07
N LEU A 392 21.31 1.90 -0.82
CA LEU A 392 21.18 1.16 0.44
C LEU A 392 22.27 0.10 0.64
N ARG A 393 22.88 -0.42 -0.45
CA ARG A 393 23.92 -1.47 -0.35
C ARG A 393 25.27 -0.90 0.09
N GLU A 394 25.49 0.39 -0.13
CA GLU A 394 26.73 1.08 0.22
C GLU A 394 26.75 1.49 1.70
N VAL A 395 25.59 1.54 2.36
CA VAL A 395 25.49 1.84 3.78
C VAL A 395 25.82 0.60 4.63
N LEU A 396 26.92 0.69 5.38
CA LEU A 396 27.38 -0.34 6.30
C LEU A 396 26.27 -0.73 7.30
N GLY A 397 25.93 -2.03 7.37
CA GLY A 397 24.91 -2.58 8.26
C GLY A 397 23.54 -2.85 7.61
N MET A 398 23.32 -2.39 6.38
CA MET A 398 22.04 -2.56 5.66
C MET A 398 22.02 -3.70 4.63
N ILE A 399 23.14 -4.42 4.46
CA ILE A 399 23.26 -5.50 3.46
C ILE A 399 22.30 -6.64 3.79
N GLY A 400 21.30 -6.84 2.92
CA GLY A 400 20.31 -7.92 3.04
C GLY A 400 19.11 -7.58 3.93
N ALA A 401 19.05 -6.37 4.49
CA ALA A 401 17.91 -5.94 5.27
C ALA A 401 16.71 -5.58 4.38
N LYS A 402 15.50 -5.79 4.89
CA LYS A 402 14.27 -5.32 4.24
C LYS A 402 13.80 -4.07 4.96
N VAL A 403 13.55 -3.00 4.21
CA VAL A 403 13.00 -1.75 4.75
C VAL A 403 11.52 -1.69 4.44
N ARG A 404 10.70 -1.42 5.45
CA ARG A 404 9.30 -1.00 5.31
C ARG A 404 9.23 0.50 5.43
N TRP A 405 8.38 1.10 4.62
CA TRP A 405 8.11 2.53 4.65
C TRP A 405 6.71 2.75 5.17
N ASP A 406 6.57 3.59 6.19
CA ASP A 406 5.29 3.99 6.77
C ASP A 406 5.16 5.52 6.62
N LEU A 407 4.15 6.00 5.91
CA LEU A 407 3.86 7.42 5.71
C LEU A 407 3.05 7.94 6.90
N VAL A 408 3.54 9.00 7.53
CA VAL A 408 2.86 9.74 8.59
C VAL A 408 2.46 11.10 8.04
N VAL A 409 1.17 11.41 8.11
CA VAL A 409 0.66 12.75 7.76
C VAL A 409 0.63 13.56 9.05
N ARG A 410 1.46 14.61 9.15
CA ARG A 410 1.41 15.53 10.28
C ARG A 410 0.45 16.67 9.94
N ALA A 411 -0.52 16.93 10.80
CA ALA A 411 -1.23 18.21 10.76
C ALA A 411 -0.24 19.30 11.20
N GLU A 412 -0.16 20.42 10.48
CA GLU A 412 0.54 21.61 10.99
C GLU A 412 -0.16 22.02 12.29
N SER A 413 0.61 22.05 13.38
CA SER A 413 0.17 22.34 14.75
C SER A 413 0.16 23.83 15.04
#